data_AF-A0A1M5FUY1-F1
#
_entry.id   AF-A0A1M5FUY1-F1
#
_cell.length_a   1.000
_cell.length_b   1.000
_cell.length_c   1.000
_cell.angle_alpha   90.00
_cell.angle_beta   90.00
_cell.angle_gamma   90.00
#
_symmetry.space_group_name_H-M   'P 1'
#
loop_
_entity.id
_entity.type
_entity.pdbx_description
1 polymer ?
#
loop_
_entity_poly.entity_id
_entity_poly.type
_entity_poly.pdbx_seq_one_letter_code
_entity_poly.pdbx_strand_id
1 'polypeptide(L)'
;MRTKEFYRNAIDEIEFLEKLSSYLISKIENIDPQTTRFGSVHLDAWFDNLHIDDKEGITFFDFDFCGNGYLCLDISYFLFQLLATHLNEEEYQIKAESFMKGYESVTELSSEEKEYISFIGLAIIIYYIAVQCDRFDYWTNIFLNEDHLKRMVGNLKRWMTYHNIQIE
;
A
#
# COMPACT_ATOMS: atom_id res chain seq x y z
N MET A 1 7.09 -12.31 -17.02
CA MET A 1 6.61 -12.12 -15.63
C MET A 1 5.23 -12.73 -15.54
N ARG A 2 4.98 -13.59 -14.55
CA ARG A 2 3.74 -14.39 -14.45
C ARG A 2 2.47 -13.55 -14.48
N THR A 3 2.51 -12.33 -13.92
CA THR A 3 1.42 -11.34 -13.99
C THR A 3 0.96 -11.03 -15.41
N LYS A 4 1.87 -10.85 -16.37
CA LYS A 4 1.51 -10.56 -17.77
C LYS A 4 0.86 -11.75 -18.46
N GLU A 5 1.35 -12.95 -18.17
CA GLU A 5 0.78 -14.18 -18.73
C GLU A 5 -0.63 -14.42 -18.17
N PHE A 6 -0.80 -14.17 -16.86
CA PHE A 6 -2.08 -14.33 -16.17
C PHE A 6 -3.13 -13.35 -16.67
N TYR A 7 -2.76 -12.07 -16.86
CA TYR A 7 -3.66 -10.99 -17.26
C TYR A 7 -3.54 -10.60 -18.73
N ARG A 8 -3.27 -11.56 -19.61
CA ARG A 8 -3.03 -11.31 -21.05
C ARG A 8 -4.14 -10.57 -21.80
N ASN A 9 -5.38 -10.58 -21.29
CA ASN A 9 -6.50 -9.86 -21.89
C ASN A 9 -6.76 -8.48 -21.25
N ALA A 10 -6.13 -8.18 -20.12
CA ALA A 10 -6.28 -6.91 -19.39
C ALA A 10 -5.11 -5.97 -19.71
N ILE A 11 -4.99 -5.63 -21.00
CA ILE A 11 -3.83 -4.93 -21.57
C ILE A 11 -3.69 -3.54 -20.92
N ASP A 12 -4.79 -2.79 -20.80
CA ASP A 12 -4.80 -1.43 -20.25
C ASP A 12 -4.33 -1.39 -18.78
N GLU A 13 -4.78 -2.34 -17.96
CA GLU A 13 -4.35 -2.47 -16.57
C GLU A 13 -2.86 -2.82 -16.46
N ILE A 14 -2.37 -3.72 -17.31
CA ILE A 14 -0.96 -4.10 -17.33
C ILE A 14 -0.09 -2.92 -17.77
N GLU A 15 -0.44 -2.24 -18.85
CA GLU A 15 0.31 -1.05 -19.31
C GLU A 15 0.35 0.04 -18.24
N PHE A 16 -0.77 0.26 -17.54
CA PHE A 16 -0.81 1.19 -16.40
C PHE A 16 0.16 0.78 -15.29
N LEU A 17 0.16 -0.50 -14.89
CA LEU A 17 1.05 -1.00 -13.83
C LEU A 17 2.52 -0.88 -14.22
N GLU A 18 2.89 -1.07 -15.48
CA GLU A 18 4.27 -0.91 -15.96
C GLU A 18 4.74 0.54 -15.91
N LYS A 19 3.89 1.48 -16.35
CA LYS A 19 4.18 2.92 -16.25
C LYS A 19 4.33 3.35 -14.79
N LEU A 20 3.39 2.92 -13.95
CA LEU A 20 3.43 3.24 -12.53
C LEU A 20 4.67 2.64 -11.85
N SER A 21 5.03 1.39 -12.16
CA SER A 21 6.26 0.77 -11.64
C SER A 21 7.51 1.56 -12.03
N SER A 22 7.62 2.00 -13.28
CA SER A 22 8.75 2.80 -13.76
C SER A 22 8.85 4.14 -13.03
N TYR A 23 7.73 4.82 -12.84
CA TYR A 23 7.65 6.04 -12.04
C TYR A 23 8.09 5.79 -10.59
N LEU A 24 7.58 4.74 -9.95
CA LEU A 24 7.88 4.42 -8.55
C LEU A 24 9.34 4.04 -8.34
N ILE A 25 9.96 3.29 -9.26
CA ILE A 25 11.40 3.01 -9.23
C ILE A 25 12.19 4.32 -9.19
N SER A 26 11.87 5.27 -10.07
CA SER A 26 12.55 6.58 -10.09
C SER A 26 12.39 7.35 -8.78
N LYS A 27 11.26 7.21 -8.08
CA LYS A 27 11.01 7.86 -6.78
C LYS A 27 11.77 7.18 -5.64
N ILE A 28 11.75 5.86 -5.61
CA ILE A 28 12.41 5.05 -4.58
C ILE A 28 13.93 5.20 -4.65
N GLU A 29 14.51 5.26 -5.86
CA GLU A 29 15.97 5.49 -6.04
C GLU A 29 16.44 6.83 -5.47
N ASN A 30 15.54 7.80 -5.30
CA ASN A 30 15.84 9.12 -4.72
C ASN A 30 15.56 9.21 -3.22
N ILE A 31 15.15 8.11 -2.56
CA ILE A 31 14.98 8.10 -1.11
C ILE A 31 16.36 8.17 -0.44
N ASP A 32 16.57 9.17 0.41
CA ASP A 32 17.80 9.27 1.19
C ASP A 32 17.72 8.34 2.41
N PRO A 33 18.55 7.28 2.48
CA PRO A 33 18.53 6.35 3.60
C PRO A 33 19.05 6.96 4.91
N GLN A 34 19.71 8.14 4.88
CA GLN A 34 20.15 8.82 6.10
C GLN A 34 19.03 9.59 6.79
N THR A 35 18.01 10.00 6.05
CA THR A 35 16.88 10.80 6.55
C THR A 35 15.57 10.02 6.63
N THR A 36 15.57 8.76 6.17
CA THR A 36 14.40 7.88 6.15
C THR A 36 14.62 6.70 7.09
N ARG A 37 13.71 6.51 8.05
CA ARG A 37 13.88 5.44 9.03
C ARG A 37 13.69 4.08 8.38
N PHE A 38 14.55 3.15 8.77
CA PHE A 38 14.56 1.78 8.30
C PHE A 38 14.55 0.82 9.50
N GLY A 39 13.78 -0.25 9.42
CA GLY A 39 13.65 -1.24 10.49
C GLY A 39 12.64 -2.31 10.14
N SER A 40 12.13 -3.00 11.15
CA SER A 40 11.11 -4.02 10.96
C SER A 40 9.76 -3.41 10.58
N VAL A 41 9.12 -3.99 9.58
CA VAL A 41 7.82 -3.60 9.04
C VAL A 41 6.90 -4.82 8.95
N HIS A 42 5.60 -4.61 9.12
CA HIS A 42 4.59 -5.67 9.04
C HIS A 42 4.15 -5.95 7.60
N LEU A 43 4.11 -4.90 6.77
CA LEU A 43 3.58 -4.83 5.40
C LEU A 43 2.10 -5.15 5.23
N ASP A 44 1.42 -5.62 6.27
CA ASP A 44 -0.02 -5.90 6.27
C ASP A 44 -0.72 -5.38 7.54
N ALA A 45 -0.25 -4.24 8.06
CA ALA A 45 -0.83 -3.60 9.23
C ALA A 45 -2.04 -2.73 8.83
N TRP A 46 -3.25 -3.25 9.02
CA TRP A 46 -4.52 -2.55 8.80
C TRP A 46 -5.64 -3.13 9.69
N PHE A 47 -6.83 -2.53 9.64
CA PHE A 47 -7.90 -2.81 10.63
C PHE A 47 -8.42 -4.25 10.64
N ASP A 48 -8.21 -5.03 9.58
CA ASP A 48 -8.55 -6.46 9.56
C ASP A 48 -7.48 -7.34 10.25
N ASN A 49 -6.24 -6.83 10.38
CA ASN A 49 -5.08 -7.52 11.00
C ASN A 49 -4.70 -6.95 12.38
N LEU A 50 -5.67 -6.33 13.06
CA LEU A 50 -5.53 -5.90 14.45
C LEU A 50 -6.78 -6.19 15.26
N HIS A 51 -6.59 -6.47 16.54
CA HIS A 51 -7.65 -6.62 17.52
C HIS A 51 -7.52 -5.51 18.56
N ILE A 52 -8.65 -4.91 18.92
CA ILE A 52 -8.73 -3.87 19.96
C ILE A 52 -9.56 -4.45 21.09
N ASP A 53 -8.96 -4.53 22.28
CA ASP A 53 -9.60 -4.98 23.51
C ASP A 53 -9.37 -3.94 24.62
N ASP A 54 -10.37 -3.77 25.50
CA ASP A 54 -10.33 -2.76 26.57
C ASP A 54 -9.28 -3.08 27.66
N LYS A 55 -8.82 -4.34 27.77
CA LYS A 55 -7.84 -4.77 28.78
C LYS A 55 -6.44 -4.89 28.20
N GLU A 56 -6.30 -5.52 27.05
CA GLU A 56 -5.01 -5.83 26.42
C GLU A 56 -4.57 -4.76 25.40
N GLY A 57 -5.44 -3.80 25.08
CA GLY A 57 -5.15 -2.74 24.12
C GLY A 57 -5.18 -3.23 22.68
N ILE A 58 -4.19 -2.84 21.88
CA ILE A 58 -4.10 -3.17 20.46
C ILE A 58 -3.14 -4.35 20.27
N THR A 59 -3.61 -5.41 19.63
CA THR A 59 -2.80 -6.58 19.24
C THR A 59 -2.78 -6.73 17.73
N PHE A 60 -1.60 -6.71 17.13
CA PHE A 60 -1.40 -7.03 15.72
C PHE A 60 -1.18 -8.54 15.53
N PHE A 61 -1.62 -9.06 14.38
CA PHE A 61 -1.43 -10.45 13.97
C PHE A 61 -1.25 -10.54 12.44
N ASP A 62 -0.95 -11.74 11.94
CA ASP A 62 -0.65 -12.01 10.51
C ASP A 62 0.67 -11.36 10.01
N PHE A 63 1.78 -11.78 10.62
CA PHE A 63 3.12 -11.31 10.27
C PHE A 63 3.73 -12.04 9.05
N ASP A 64 2.93 -12.71 8.22
CA ASP A 64 3.45 -13.53 7.11
C ASP A 64 4.20 -12.71 6.04
N PHE A 65 3.89 -11.40 5.94
CA PHE A 65 4.58 -10.45 5.06
C PHE A 65 5.66 -9.62 5.74
N CYS A 66 5.92 -9.81 7.04
CA CYS A 66 6.85 -8.95 7.76
C CYS A 66 8.28 -9.06 7.23
N GLY A 67 9.05 -7.99 7.41
CA GLY A 67 10.42 -7.91 6.91
C GLY A 67 11.14 -6.67 7.41
N ASN A 68 12.25 -6.33 6.74
CA ASN A 68 12.98 -5.10 7.01
C ASN A 68 12.82 -4.13 5.84
N GLY A 69 12.44 -2.89 6.12
CA GLY A 69 12.12 -1.88 5.12
C GLY A 69 12.06 -0.48 5.72
N TYR A 70 11.69 0.50 4.90
CA TYR A 70 11.39 1.84 5.39
C TYR A 70 10.13 1.83 6.24
N LEU A 71 10.16 2.44 7.42
CA LEU A 71 9.04 2.37 8.38
C LEU A 71 7.76 3.02 7.84
N CYS A 72 7.88 3.96 6.89
CA CYS A 72 6.73 4.57 6.22
C CYS A 72 5.93 3.60 5.34
N LEU A 73 6.42 2.38 5.08
CA LEU A 73 5.69 1.33 4.36
C LEU A 73 4.39 0.95 5.07
N ASP A 74 4.44 0.68 6.38
CA ASP A 74 3.25 0.30 7.16
C ASP A 74 2.23 1.44 7.25
N ILE A 75 2.72 2.67 7.40
CA ILE A 75 1.88 3.87 7.42
C ILE A 75 1.15 4.05 6.08
N SER A 76 1.91 3.97 4.98
CA SER A 76 1.36 4.15 3.65
C SER A 76 0.38 3.05 3.29
N TYR A 77 0.67 1.80 3.66
CA TYR A 77 -0.25 0.69 3.47
C TYR A 77 -1.55 0.88 4.27
N PHE A 78 -1.47 1.25 5.54
CA PHE A 78 -2.64 1.51 6.38
C PHE A 78 -3.53 2.59 5.77
N LEU A 79 -2.94 3.73 5.39
CA LEU A 79 -3.68 4.83 4.79
C LEU A 79 -4.28 4.46 3.43
N PHE A 80 -3.55 3.69 2.60
CA PHE A 80 -4.07 3.19 1.34
C PHE A 80 -5.32 2.33 1.55
N GLN A 81 -5.26 1.37 2.47
CA GLN A 81 -6.41 0.51 2.78
C GLN A 81 -7.57 1.30 3.37
N LEU A 82 -7.27 2.30 4.23
CA LEU A 82 -8.26 3.19 4.79
C LEU A 82 -9.00 3.99 3.71
N LEU A 83 -8.28 4.55 2.73
CA LEU A 83 -8.90 5.25 1.60
C LEU A 83 -9.72 4.26 0.78
N ALA A 84 -9.15 3.12 0.38
CA ALA A 84 -9.80 2.12 -0.46
C ALA A 84 -11.15 1.63 0.10
N THR A 85 -11.31 1.63 1.42
CA THR A 85 -12.50 1.13 2.13
C THR A 85 -13.49 2.23 2.53
N HIS A 86 -13.10 3.50 2.47
CA HIS A 86 -13.97 4.65 2.77
C HIS A 86 -14.22 5.48 1.50
N LEU A 87 -15.42 5.39 0.92
CA LEU A 87 -15.76 6.14 -0.30
C LEU A 87 -15.93 7.65 -0.06
N ASN A 88 -16.29 8.05 1.16
CA ASN A 88 -16.38 9.46 1.55
C ASN A 88 -14.98 9.98 1.91
N GLU A 89 -14.46 10.92 1.12
CA GLU A 89 -13.12 11.49 1.32
C GLU A 89 -13.02 12.36 2.57
N GLU A 90 -14.10 13.02 2.99
CA GLU A 90 -14.11 13.81 4.23
C GLU A 90 -13.96 12.89 5.46
N GLU A 91 -14.66 11.75 5.46
CA GLU A 91 -14.54 10.75 6.52
C GLU A 91 -13.15 10.11 6.53
N TYR A 92 -12.60 9.80 5.34
CA TYR A 92 -11.23 9.33 5.21
C TYR A 92 -10.26 10.34 5.81
N GLN A 93 -10.37 11.62 5.45
CA GLN A 93 -9.45 12.67 5.88
C GLN A 93 -9.42 12.78 7.41
N ILE A 94 -10.59 12.82 8.06
CA ILE A 94 -10.69 12.88 9.53
C ILE A 94 -9.97 11.69 10.19
N LYS A 95 -10.15 10.49 9.64
CA LYS A 95 -9.53 9.26 10.17
C LYS A 95 -8.03 9.21 9.91
N ALA A 96 -7.59 9.59 8.70
CA ALA A 96 -6.19 9.65 8.32
C ALA A 96 -5.43 10.67 9.19
N GLU A 97 -5.99 11.86 9.41
CA GLU A 97 -5.42 12.88 10.31
C GLU A 97 -5.32 12.36 11.75
N SER A 98 -6.35 11.66 12.23
CA SER A 98 -6.35 11.06 13.56
C SER A 98 -5.27 9.97 13.71
N PHE A 99 -5.11 9.12 12.70
CA PHE A 99 -4.07 8.09 12.65
C PHE A 99 -2.68 8.74 12.67
N MET A 100 -2.42 9.71 11.79
CA MET A 100 -1.13 10.40 11.70
C MET A 100 -0.79 11.13 13.00
N LYS A 101 -1.77 11.80 13.62
CA LYS A 101 -1.60 12.43 14.93
C LYS A 101 -1.26 11.41 16.02
N GLY A 102 -1.90 10.25 16.00
CA GLY A 102 -1.60 9.15 16.93
C GLY A 102 -0.17 8.64 16.73
N TYR A 103 0.24 8.40 15.48
CA TYR A 103 1.59 7.93 15.15
C TYR A 103 2.66 8.95 15.59
N GLU A 104 2.50 10.22 15.23
CA GLU A 104 3.45 11.29 15.57
C GLU A 104 3.49 11.64 17.06
N SER A 105 2.50 11.21 17.85
CA SER A 105 2.56 11.35 19.32
C SER A 105 3.61 10.44 19.98
N VAL A 106 4.03 9.37 19.28
CA VAL A 106 5.05 8.44 19.74
C VAL A 106 6.38 8.72 19.05
N THR A 107 6.35 8.97 17.74
CA THR A 107 7.55 9.22 16.95
C THR A 107 7.28 10.15 15.77
N GLU A 108 8.03 11.26 15.73
CA GLU A 108 7.90 12.25 14.66
C GLU A 108 8.29 11.65 13.30
N LEU A 109 7.61 12.10 12.25
CA LEU A 109 7.94 11.80 10.86
C LEU A 109 8.68 12.99 10.25
N SER A 110 9.77 12.72 9.55
CA SER A 110 10.42 13.76 8.75
C SER A 110 9.52 14.23 7.61
N SER A 111 9.80 15.42 7.06
CA SER A 111 9.08 15.93 5.89
C SER A 111 9.23 14.98 4.70
N GLU A 112 10.41 14.38 4.55
CA GLU A 112 10.74 13.39 3.53
C GLU A 112 9.90 12.12 3.70
N GLU A 113 9.80 11.56 4.91
CA GLU A 113 8.95 10.39 5.18
C GLU A 113 7.48 10.68 4.85
N LYS A 114 6.99 11.88 5.17
CA LYS A 114 5.61 12.30 4.85
C LYS A 114 5.37 12.39 3.34
N GLU A 115 6.35 12.87 2.59
CA GLU A 115 6.28 12.88 1.12
C GLU A 115 6.21 11.46 0.57
N TYR A 116 7.03 10.55 1.10
CA TYR A 116 7.14 9.17 0.62
C TYR A 116 5.88 8.34 0.87
N ILE A 117 5.14 8.62 1.94
CA ILE A 117 3.85 7.96 2.24
C ILE A 117 2.88 8.04 1.04
N SER A 118 2.91 9.11 0.26
CA SER A 118 1.99 9.29 -0.87
C SER A 118 2.24 8.32 -2.03
N PHE A 119 3.47 7.82 -2.21
CA PHE A 119 3.79 6.95 -3.36
C PHE A 119 4.23 5.54 -2.96
N ILE A 120 4.81 5.34 -1.78
CA ILE A 120 5.44 4.05 -1.44
C ILE A 120 4.41 2.93 -1.27
N GLY A 121 3.20 3.25 -0.81
CA GLY A 121 2.08 2.31 -0.72
C GLY A 121 1.61 1.79 -2.07
N LEU A 122 1.73 2.58 -3.14
CA LEU A 122 1.44 2.12 -4.49
C LEU A 122 2.37 0.96 -4.87
N ALA A 123 3.64 1.00 -4.46
CA ALA A 123 4.60 -0.08 -4.71
C ALA A 123 4.23 -1.37 -3.97
N ILE A 124 3.73 -1.26 -2.72
CA ILE A 124 3.25 -2.41 -1.93
C ILE A 124 2.10 -3.10 -2.64
N ILE A 125 1.14 -2.32 -3.15
CA ILE A 125 -0.02 -2.88 -3.86
C ILE A 125 0.39 -3.54 -5.17
N ILE A 126 1.31 -2.95 -5.95
CA ILE A 126 1.86 -3.60 -7.15
C ILE A 126 2.56 -4.92 -6.78
N TYR A 127 3.34 -4.93 -5.71
CA TYR A 127 3.97 -6.15 -5.18
C TYR A 127 2.92 -7.21 -4.83
N TYR A 128 1.82 -6.86 -4.18
CA TYR A 128 0.74 -7.79 -3.87
C TYR A 128 0.01 -8.32 -5.10
N ILE A 129 -0.21 -7.51 -6.12
CA ILE A 129 -0.74 -7.99 -7.42
C ILE A 129 0.17 -9.09 -7.99
N ALA A 130 1.49 -8.89 -7.94
CA ALA A 130 2.45 -9.88 -8.41
C ALA A 130 2.45 -11.15 -7.56
N VAL A 131 2.50 -11.02 -6.22
CA VAL A 131 2.45 -12.15 -5.28
C VAL A 131 1.18 -12.98 -5.46
N GLN A 132 0.03 -12.34 -5.63
CA GLN A 132 -1.23 -13.05 -5.87
C GLN A 132 -1.18 -13.90 -7.15
N CYS A 133 -0.55 -13.40 -8.21
CA CYS A 133 -0.34 -14.19 -9.44
C CYS A 133 0.61 -15.37 -9.20
N ASP A 134 1.69 -15.15 -8.46
CA ASP A 134 2.69 -16.18 -8.15
C ASP A 134 2.14 -17.28 -7.24
N ARG A 135 1.15 -16.95 -6.41
CA ARG A 135 0.51 -17.87 -5.47
C ARG A 135 -0.85 -18.41 -5.96
N PHE A 136 -1.17 -18.23 -7.26
CA PHE A 136 -2.45 -18.64 -7.83
C PHE A 136 -2.84 -20.08 -7.51
N ASP A 137 -1.93 -21.02 -7.73
CA ASP A 137 -2.24 -22.45 -7.61
C ASP A 137 -2.57 -22.91 -6.17
N TYR A 138 -2.17 -22.13 -5.16
CA TYR A 138 -2.24 -22.53 -3.75
C TYR A 138 -3.12 -21.64 -2.87
N TRP A 139 -3.37 -20.39 -3.29
CA TRP A 139 -4.04 -19.39 -2.45
C TRP A 139 -5.13 -18.62 -3.19
N THR A 140 -4.80 -18.04 -4.35
CA THR A 140 -5.65 -16.98 -4.92
C THR A 140 -6.58 -17.46 -6.03
N ASN A 141 -6.50 -18.72 -6.45
CA ASN A 141 -7.36 -19.31 -7.49
C ASN A 141 -8.87 -19.18 -7.26
N ILE A 142 -9.31 -19.02 -6.00
CA ILE A 142 -10.73 -18.87 -5.65
C ILE A 142 -11.28 -17.46 -5.93
N PHE A 143 -10.42 -16.44 -6.07
CA PHE A 143 -10.86 -15.04 -6.20
C PHE A 143 -10.13 -14.24 -7.28
N LEU A 144 -8.96 -14.68 -7.76
CA LEU A 144 -8.13 -13.93 -8.70
C LEU A 144 -8.70 -14.01 -10.12
N ASN A 145 -9.08 -12.86 -10.67
CA ASN A 145 -9.60 -12.70 -12.04
C ASN A 145 -9.41 -11.26 -12.54
N GLU A 146 -9.83 -10.98 -13.77
CA GLU A 146 -9.70 -9.65 -14.38
C GLU A 146 -10.46 -8.54 -13.63
N ASP A 147 -11.63 -8.85 -13.04
CA ASP A 147 -12.40 -7.87 -12.26
C ASP A 147 -11.70 -7.55 -10.93
N HIS A 148 -11.03 -8.53 -10.33
CA HIS A 148 -10.18 -8.31 -9.17
C HIS A 148 -9.03 -7.36 -9.50
N LEU A 149 -8.35 -7.55 -10.65
CA LEU A 149 -7.31 -6.63 -11.12
C LEU A 149 -7.85 -5.22 -11.35
N LYS A 150 -8.99 -5.09 -12.06
CA LYS A 150 -9.64 -3.79 -12.31
C LYS A 150 -9.94 -3.04 -11.02
N ARG A 151 -10.40 -3.74 -9.99
CA ARG A 151 -10.66 -3.15 -8.67
C ARG A 151 -9.37 -2.65 -8.01
N MET A 152 -8.30 -3.44 -8.01
CA MET A 152 -7.01 -3.02 -7.44
C MET A 152 -6.42 -1.83 -8.20
N VAL A 153 -6.44 -1.86 -9.53
CA VAL A 153 -6.02 -0.74 -10.38
C VAL A 153 -6.90 0.49 -10.15
N GLY A 154 -8.20 0.32 -9.96
CA GLY A 154 -9.11 1.39 -9.58
C GLY A 154 -8.70 2.05 -8.26
N ASN A 155 -8.34 1.26 -7.25
CA ASN A 155 -7.86 1.79 -5.96
C ASN A 155 -6.52 2.52 -6.09
N LEU A 156 -5.57 1.99 -6.88
CA LEU A 156 -4.32 2.67 -7.21
C LEU A 156 -4.58 4.04 -7.86
N LYS A 157 -5.44 4.08 -8.88
CA LYS A 157 -5.81 5.32 -9.58
C LYS A 157 -6.49 6.33 -8.65
N ARG A 158 -7.40 5.86 -7.79
CA ARG A 158 -8.07 6.71 -6.79
C ARG A 158 -7.08 7.32 -5.80
N TRP A 159 -6.16 6.52 -5.28
CA TRP A 159 -5.09 7.01 -4.39
C TRP A 159 -4.23 8.07 -5.09
N MET A 160 -3.84 7.83 -6.35
CA MET A 160 -3.11 8.80 -7.15
C MET A 160 -3.89 10.11 -7.35
N THR A 161 -5.20 10.03 -7.64
CA THR A 161 -6.05 11.23 -7.75
C THR A 161 -6.10 12.00 -6.43
N TYR A 162 -6.31 11.31 -5.30
CA TYR A 162 -6.36 11.93 -3.98
C TYR A 162 -5.06 12.67 -3.64
N HIS A 163 -3.91 12.08 -3.98
CA HIS A 163 -2.59 12.67 -3.74
C HIS A 163 -2.06 13.55 -4.88
N ASN A 164 -2.85 13.82 -5.92
CA ASN A 164 -2.43 14.58 -7.11
C ASN A 164 -1.17 14.01 -7.80
N ILE A 165 -1.01 12.69 -7.80
CA ILE A 165 0.11 12.00 -8.45
C ILE A 165 -0.20 11.83 -9.94
N GLN A 166 0.67 12.37 -10.78
CA GLN A 166 0.62 12.19 -12.23
C GLN A 166 1.84 11.40 -12.69
N ILE A 167 1.62 10.47 -13.62
CA ILE A 167 2.65 9.68 -14.29
C ILE A 167 2.55 9.97 -15.79
N GLU A 168 3.68 10.25 -16.43
CA GLU A 168 3.77 10.51 -17.88
C GLU A 168 3.66 9.22 -18.72
#